data_AF-A0AAP9ZC21-F1
#
_entry.id   AF-A0AAP9ZC21-F1
#
_cell.length_a   1.000
_cell.length_b   1.000
_cell.length_c   1.000
_cell.angle_alpha   90.00
_cell.angle_beta   90.00
_cell.angle_gamma   90.00
#
_symmetry.space_group_name_H-M   'P 1'
#
loop_
_entity.id
_entity.type
_entity.pdbx_description
1 polymer ?
#
loop_
_entity_poly.entity_id
_entity_poly.type
_entity_poly.pdbx_seq_one_letter_code
_entity_poly.pdbx_strand_id
1 'polypeptide(L)'
;MQRWVGIVVLSALSVMAHANEPLPGDIVRDLNGLQSQLAEQPSGEADSDVLERITRHARSQAARLAGGNRADQWASALYHQLAASALVRQGEHVAAADELASARQRPSVPNSQILRWLRDEASLRRAANQRPEAITLYEQWLTQSQGSPHYDESAWRLIRLLVEVERWDDAAKWLTPLLQKGGLTDTQQTLTTLVLRNADQNEQALGWLVGDLNAQSDPDAWRQAAGLAQQAGQAGVAAGVWEMAWQLGKFTTLEDRLTLIRLHLAGGTPARAGEHLEAAIQEGLLARDEETLRLLAGAWQQARHVDKALNAWRALAESTQQAEDWRQYGQLAYRWGQDDQAEEALIRAANLGDDQAGQWLANFEE
;
A
#
# COMPACT_ATOMS: atom_id res chain seq x y z
N MET A 1 -11.29 10.68 -21.73
CA MET A 1 -11.29 10.26 -20.32
C MET A 1 -12.57 10.75 -19.65
N GLN A 2 -13.67 10.00 -19.78
CA GLN A 2 -14.89 10.26 -19.01
C GLN A 2 -14.91 9.27 -17.84
N ARG A 3 -14.72 9.81 -16.63
CA ARG A 3 -14.89 9.07 -15.38
C ARG A 3 -16.36 8.68 -15.27
N TRP A 4 -16.68 7.42 -15.55
CA TRP A 4 -17.94 6.82 -15.14
C TRP A 4 -17.95 6.79 -13.61
N VAL A 5 -18.48 7.84 -12.99
CA VAL A 5 -18.99 7.74 -11.63
C VAL A 5 -20.17 6.79 -11.72
N GLY A 6 -19.94 5.53 -11.32
CA GLY A 6 -21.01 4.57 -11.12
C GLY A 6 -21.93 5.05 -10.02
N ILE A 7 -22.82 5.99 -10.34
CA ILE A 7 -24.01 6.26 -9.56
C ILE A 7 -24.82 4.98 -9.70
N VAL A 8 -24.79 4.17 -8.65
CA VAL A 8 -25.72 3.05 -8.50
C VAL A 8 -27.10 3.66 -8.62
N VAL A 9 -27.73 3.47 -9.78
CA VAL A 9 -29.17 3.64 -9.94
C VAL A 9 -29.76 2.80 -8.82
N LEU A 10 -30.52 3.43 -7.90
CA LEU A 10 -31.36 2.75 -6.91
C LEU A 10 -32.34 1.87 -7.69
N SER A 11 -31.88 0.69 -8.10
CA SER A 11 -32.62 -0.20 -8.98
C SER A 11 -33.87 -0.66 -8.24
N ALA A 12 -35.00 -0.38 -8.88
CA ALA A 12 -36.36 -0.47 -8.34
C ALA A 12 -36.92 -1.90 -8.27
N LEU A 13 -36.19 -2.91 -8.71
CA LEU A 13 -36.76 -4.22 -8.96
C LEU A 13 -36.50 -5.16 -7.78
N SER A 14 -37.31 -5.02 -6.72
CA SER A 14 -37.80 -6.09 -5.80
C SER A 14 -38.32 -5.51 -4.47
N VAL A 15 -39.05 -4.40 -4.50
CA VAL A 15 -39.61 -3.76 -3.28
C VAL A 15 -40.68 -4.63 -2.59
N MET A 16 -41.31 -5.56 -3.32
CA MET A 16 -42.51 -6.27 -2.83
C MET A 16 -42.24 -7.57 -2.05
N ALA A 17 -41.02 -8.12 -2.08
CA ALA A 17 -40.77 -9.47 -1.55
C ALA A 17 -40.45 -9.53 -0.04
N HIS A 18 -40.18 -8.39 0.61
CA HIS A 18 -39.64 -8.37 1.98
C HIS A 18 -40.31 -7.36 2.91
N ALA A 19 -41.45 -6.77 2.52
CA ALA A 19 -42.20 -5.94 3.43
C ALA A 19 -42.83 -6.84 4.50
N ASN A 20 -42.66 -6.48 5.78
CA ASN A 20 -43.35 -7.18 6.87
C ASN A 20 -44.89 -7.05 6.76
N GLU A 21 -45.38 -6.12 5.92
CA GLU A 21 -46.80 -5.83 5.73
C GLU A 21 -47.15 -5.45 4.27
N PRO A 22 -48.32 -5.86 3.76
CA PRO A 22 -48.76 -5.53 2.41
C PRO A 22 -49.14 -4.06 2.27
N LEU A 23 -48.67 -3.42 1.19
CA LEU A 23 -49.00 -2.04 0.85
C LEU A 23 -50.42 -1.92 0.26
N PRO A 24 -51.16 -0.83 0.56
CA PRO A 24 -52.41 -0.50 -0.13
C PRO A 24 -52.24 -0.41 -1.66
N GLY A 25 -53.21 -0.92 -2.41
CA GLY A 25 -53.10 -1.03 -3.87
C GLY A 25 -53.07 0.31 -4.62
N ASP A 26 -53.65 1.36 -4.05
CA ASP A 26 -53.56 2.73 -4.54
C ASP A 26 -52.14 3.30 -4.39
N ILE A 27 -51.50 3.08 -3.24
CA ILE A 27 -50.10 3.46 -3.00
C ILE A 27 -49.16 2.73 -3.95
N VAL A 28 -49.36 1.42 -4.15
CA VAL A 28 -48.55 0.63 -5.10
C VAL A 28 -48.69 1.19 -6.51
N ARG A 29 -49.92 1.52 -6.95
CA ARG A 29 -50.16 2.09 -8.28
C ARG A 29 -49.48 3.44 -8.45
N ASP A 30 -49.55 4.30 -7.44
CA ASP A 30 -48.91 5.62 -7.47
C ASP A 30 -47.38 5.53 -7.51
N LEU A 31 -46.78 4.74 -6.62
CA LEU A 31 -45.33 4.48 -6.61
C LEU A 31 -44.84 3.94 -7.95
N ASN A 32 -45.54 2.95 -8.52
CA ASN A 32 -45.19 2.39 -9.84
C ASN A 32 -45.30 3.44 -10.95
N GLY A 33 -46.36 4.27 -10.93
CA GLY A 33 -46.55 5.35 -11.91
C GLY A 33 -45.40 6.35 -11.90
N LEU A 34 -44.99 6.80 -10.71
CA LEU A 34 -43.88 7.74 -10.55
C LEU A 34 -42.53 7.10 -10.88
N GLN A 35 -42.34 5.82 -10.55
CA GLN A 35 -41.14 5.08 -10.91
C GLN A 35 -41.00 4.93 -12.43
N SER A 36 -42.10 4.65 -13.14
CA SER A 36 -42.10 4.60 -14.61
C SER A 36 -41.79 5.96 -15.22
N GLN A 37 -42.43 7.04 -14.74
CA GLN A 37 -42.10 8.40 -15.18
C GLN A 37 -40.64 8.73 -14.92
N LEU A 38 -40.11 8.37 -13.75
CA LEU A 38 -38.70 8.58 -13.43
C LEU A 38 -37.82 7.74 -14.36
N ALA A 39 -38.18 6.50 -14.69
CA ALA A 39 -37.42 5.65 -15.60
C ALA A 39 -37.25 6.25 -17.00
N GLU A 40 -38.24 7.01 -17.48
CA GLU A 40 -38.21 7.73 -18.76
C GLU A 40 -37.30 8.97 -18.76
N GLN A 41 -36.71 9.35 -17.62
CA GLN A 41 -35.90 10.56 -17.45
C GLN A 41 -34.41 10.25 -17.22
N PRO A 42 -33.64 9.76 -18.20
CA PRO A 42 -32.26 9.32 -18.00
C PRO A 42 -31.36 10.45 -17.45
N SER A 43 -30.36 10.07 -16.65
CA SER A 43 -29.42 11.03 -16.04
C SER A 43 -28.71 11.86 -17.12
N GLY A 44 -28.73 13.19 -16.97
CA GLY A 44 -28.09 14.14 -17.89
C GLY A 44 -28.99 14.66 -19.03
N GLU A 45 -30.10 13.99 -19.32
CA GLU A 45 -31.10 14.41 -20.33
C GLU A 45 -32.50 14.61 -19.72
N ALA A 46 -32.60 14.43 -18.40
CA ALA A 46 -33.87 14.52 -17.68
C ALA A 46 -34.41 15.95 -17.64
N ASP A 47 -35.72 16.07 -17.85
CA ASP A 47 -36.46 17.31 -17.70
C ASP A 47 -36.55 17.69 -16.21
N SER A 48 -35.98 18.85 -15.86
CA SER A 48 -35.96 19.38 -14.48
C SER A 48 -37.37 19.52 -13.90
N ASP A 49 -38.34 19.93 -14.71
CA ASP A 49 -39.71 20.17 -14.25
C ASP A 49 -40.41 18.85 -13.95
N VAL A 50 -40.14 17.80 -14.73
CA VAL A 50 -40.63 16.45 -14.46
C VAL A 50 -40.05 15.94 -13.14
N LEU A 51 -38.73 16.05 -12.96
CA LEU A 51 -38.07 15.58 -11.74
C LEU A 51 -38.53 16.37 -10.50
N GLU A 52 -38.77 17.67 -10.62
CA GLU A 52 -39.28 18.50 -9.53
C GLU A 52 -40.72 18.10 -9.15
N ARG A 53 -41.60 17.85 -10.14
CA ARG A 53 -42.95 17.34 -9.89
C ARG A 53 -42.93 16.00 -9.16
N ILE A 54 -42.10 15.05 -9.60
CA ILE A 54 -41.94 13.74 -8.96
C ILE A 54 -41.47 13.93 -7.50
N THR A 55 -40.43 14.73 -7.29
CA THR A 55 -39.86 15.00 -5.96
C THR A 55 -40.90 15.63 -5.02
N ARG A 56 -41.63 16.65 -5.50
CA ARG A 56 -42.65 17.34 -4.71
C ARG A 56 -43.81 16.41 -4.33
N HIS A 57 -44.29 15.61 -5.29
CA HIS A 57 -45.34 14.62 -5.04
C HIS A 57 -44.89 13.55 -4.06
N ALA A 58 -43.71 12.98 -4.25
CA ALA A 58 -43.16 11.96 -3.37
C ALA A 58 -42.98 12.49 -1.94
N ARG A 59 -42.41 13.69 -1.75
CA ARG A 59 -42.29 14.34 -0.43
C ARG A 59 -43.64 14.57 0.24
N SER A 60 -44.64 15.03 -0.53
CA SER A 60 -46.00 15.24 -0.02
C SER A 60 -46.63 13.93 0.47
N GLN A 61 -46.48 12.83 -0.28
CA GLN A 61 -47.00 11.53 0.13
C GLN A 61 -46.23 10.97 1.34
N ALA A 62 -44.91 11.11 1.35
CA ALA A 62 -44.08 10.70 2.48
C ALA A 62 -44.50 11.39 3.79
N ALA A 63 -44.73 12.71 3.75
CA ALA A 63 -45.16 13.49 4.90
C ALA A 63 -46.58 13.10 5.38
N ARG A 64 -47.52 12.91 4.44
CA ARG A 64 -48.90 12.48 4.74
C ARG A 64 -48.93 11.14 5.49
N LEU A 65 -48.05 10.21 5.09
CA LEU A 65 -48.02 8.84 5.59
C LEU A 65 -47.09 8.64 6.80
N ALA A 66 -46.30 9.66 7.17
CA ALA A 66 -45.26 9.56 8.19
C ALA A 66 -45.78 9.16 9.59
N GLY A 67 -46.98 9.62 9.96
CA GLY A 67 -47.63 9.33 11.25
C GLY A 67 -48.69 8.23 11.18
N GLY A 68 -48.80 7.53 10.04
CA GLY A 68 -49.82 6.52 9.82
C GLY A 68 -49.49 5.17 10.47
N ASN A 69 -50.23 4.15 10.04
CA ASN A 69 -50.00 2.78 10.49
C ASN A 69 -48.66 2.23 9.96
N ARG A 70 -48.32 0.98 10.31
CA ARG A 70 -47.04 0.38 9.91
C ARG A 70 -46.87 0.29 8.38
N ALA A 71 -47.92 0.01 7.61
CA ALA A 71 -47.90 0.03 6.15
C ALA A 71 -47.73 1.45 5.58
N ASP A 72 -48.33 2.46 6.19
CA ASP A 72 -48.15 3.87 5.82
C ASP A 72 -46.72 4.34 6.07
N GLN A 73 -46.12 3.93 7.19
CA GLN A 73 -44.71 4.24 7.50
C GLN A 73 -43.75 3.57 6.52
N TRP A 74 -44.06 2.35 6.07
CA TRP A 74 -43.32 1.69 5.00
C TRP A 74 -43.47 2.41 3.66
N ALA A 75 -44.70 2.78 3.29
CA ALA A 75 -44.97 3.59 2.10
C ALA A 75 -44.23 4.94 2.13
N SER A 76 -44.24 5.62 3.28
CA SER A 76 -43.53 6.88 3.51
C SER A 76 -42.04 6.73 3.22
N ALA A 77 -41.41 5.65 3.68
CA ALA A 77 -40.00 5.37 3.39
C ALA A 77 -39.73 5.15 1.89
N LEU A 78 -40.64 4.47 1.18
CA LEU A 78 -40.52 4.25 -0.26
C LEU A 78 -40.67 5.54 -1.08
N TYR A 79 -41.57 6.44 -0.66
CA TYR A 79 -41.68 7.76 -1.27
C TYR A 79 -40.43 8.60 -1.03
N HIS A 80 -39.82 8.54 0.16
CA HIS A 80 -38.52 9.16 0.40
C HIS A 80 -37.43 8.59 -0.54
N GLN A 81 -37.36 7.27 -0.74
CA GLN A 81 -36.42 6.67 -1.70
C GLN A 81 -36.67 7.16 -3.14
N LEU A 82 -37.93 7.30 -3.55
CA LEU A 82 -38.28 7.81 -4.87
C LEU A 82 -37.84 9.28 -5.04
N ALA A 83 -38.10 10.12 -4.03
CA ALA A 83 -37.62 11.51 -4.00
C ALA A 83 -36.09 11.57 -4.10
N ALA A 84 -35.38 10.75 -3.32
CA ALA A 84 -33.92 10.62 -3.40
C ALA A 84 -33.47 10.28 -4.82
N SER A 85 -34.14 9.32 -5.47
CA SER A 85 -33.80 8.87 -6.82
C SER A 85 -33.98 9.98 -7.87
N ALA A 86 -35.03 10.82 -7.73
CA ALA A 86 -35.24 11.97 -8.59
C ALA A 86 -34.18 13.05 -8.36
N LEU A 87 -33.86 13.37 -7.10
CA LEU A 87 -32.84 14.34 -6.71
C LEU A 87 -31.44 13.95 -7.20
N VAL A 88 -31.09 12.66 -7.19
CA VAL A 88 -29.83 12.17 -7.76
C VAL A 88 -29.71 12.50 -9.25
N ARG A 89 -30.81 12.41 -10.02
CA ARG A 89 -30.81 12.75 -11.45
C ARG A 89 -30.70 14.25 -11.69
N GLN A 90 -31.11 15.07 -10.73
CA GLN A 90 -30.90 16.52 -10.72
C GLN A 90 -29.46 16.91 -10.30
N GLY A 91 -28.65 15.96 -9.81
CA GLY A 91 -27.34 16.25 -9.22
C GLY A 91 -27.38 16.74 -7.77
N GLU A 92 -28.57 16.75 -7.15
CA GLU A 92 -28.81 17.24 -5.78
C GLU A 92 -28.46 16.16 -4.74
N HIS A 93 -27.17 15.82 -4.63
CA HIS A 93 -26.67 14.72 -3.82
C HIS A 93 -26.92 14.89 -2.31
N VAL A 94 -26.83 16.12 -1.77
CA VAL A 94 -27.10 16.40 -0.35
C VAL A 94 -28.56 16.12 -0.02
N ALA A 95 -29.48 16.72 -0.79
CA ALA A 95 -30.91 16.55 -0.59
C ALA A 95 -31.33 15.08 -0.76
N ALA A 96 -30.76 14.37 -1.75
CA ALA A 96 -31.01 12.95 -1.92
C ALA A 96 -30.56 12.12 -0.71
N ALA A 97 -29.42 12.45 -0.11
CA ALA A 97 -28.95 11.79 1.11
C ALA A 97 -29.88 12.05 2.30
N ASP A 98 -30.41 13.28 2.44
CA ASP A 98 -31.37 13.63 3.49
C ASP A 98 -32.69 12.85 3.37
N GLU A 99 -33.16 12.62 2.13
CA GLU A 99 -34.32 11.77 1.88
C GLU A 99 -34.08 10.32 2.33
N LEU A 100 -32.92 9.73 2.00
CA LEU A 100 -32.59 8.37 2.46
C LEU A 100 -32.43 8.30 3.98
N ALA A 101 -31.84 9.31 4.61
CA ALA A 101 -31.76 9.41 6.06
C ALA A 101 -33.16 9.42 6.70
N SER A 102 -34.09 10.18 6.11
CA SER A 102 -35.49 10.23 6.55
C SER A 102 -36.23 8.90 6.33
N ALA A 103 -35.93 8.19 5.24
CA ALA A 103 -36.47 6.86 4.97
C ALA A 103 -36.03 5.84 6.03
N ARG A 104 -34.74 5.85 6.41
CA ARG A 104 -34.17 4.92 7.40
C ARG A 104 -34.74 5.09 8.82
N GLN A 105 -35.23 6.27 9.16
CA GLN A 105 -35.81 6.55 10.47
C GLN A 105 -37.24 5.99 10.65
N ARG A 106 -37.84 5.42 9.60
CA ARG A 106 -39.21 4.88 9.66
C ARG A 106 -39.23 3.52 10.37
N PRO A 107 -40.05 3.33 11.44
CA PRO A 107 -40.05 2.12 12.26
C PRO A 107 -40.31 0.79 11.52
N SER A 108 -41.11 0.81 10.45
CA SER A 108 -41.53 -0.39 9.72
C SER A 108 -40.55 -0.86 8.63
N VAL A 109 -39.39 -0.21 8.48
CA VAL A 109 -38.45 -0.52 7.39
C VAL A 109 -37.68 -1.80 7.72
N PRO A 110 -37.66 -2.81 6.83
CA PRO A 110 -36.85 -4.01 7.01
C PRO A 110 -35.36 -3.68 7.18
N ASN A 111 -34.66 -4.36 8.10
CA ASN A 111 -33.25 -4.07 8.38
C ASN A 111 -32.34 -4.18 7.14
N SER A 112 -32.61 -5.14 6.24
CA SER A 112 -31.90 -5.26 4.96
C SER A 112 -32.02 -4.00 4.09
N GLN A 113 -33.18 -3.36 4.11
CA GLN A 113 -33.43 -2.11 3.40
C GLN A 113 -32.74 -0.93 4.10
N ILE A 114 -32.76 -0.87 5.43
CA ILE A 114 -32.02 0.14 6.21
C ILE A 114 -30.53 0.09 5.87
N LEU A 115 -29.94 -1.10 5.86
CA LEU A 115 -28.52 -1.28 5.53
C LEU A 115 -28.21 -0.90 4.08
N ARG A 116 -29.09 -1.23 3.12
CA ARG A 116 -28.94 -0.78 1.74
C ARG A 116 -28.94 0.76 1.65
N TRP A 117 -29.95 1.40 2.22
CA TRP A 117 -30.05 2.87 2.23
C TRP A 117 -28.90 3.53 2.98
N LEU A 118 -28.38 2.92 4.05
CA LEU A 118 -27.24 3.45 4.79
C LEU A 118 -25.99 3.56 3.90
N ARG A 119 -25.69 2.53 3.12
CA ARG A 119 -24.58 2.53 2.14
C ARG A 119 -24.82 3.50 0.99
N ASP A 120 -26.06 3.56 0.50
CA ASP A 120 -26.42 4.44 -0.60
C ASP A 120 -26.35 5.91 -0.16
N GLU A 121 -26.81 6.23 1.06
CA GLU A 121 -26.63 7.55 1.70
C GLU A 121 -25.15 7.91 1.87
N ALA A 122 -24.32 6.99 2.39
CA ALA A 122 -22.88 7.22 2.52
C ALA A 122 -22.24 7.58 1.16
N SER A 123 -22.68 6.90 0.09
CA SER A 123 -22.21 7.15 -1.27
C SER A 123 -22.65 8.51 -1.81
N LEU A 124 -23.86 8.97 -1.46
CA LEU A 124 -24.39 10.30 -1.82
C LEU A 124 -23.69 11.41 -1.05
N ARG A 125 -23.50 11.26 0.28
CA ARG A 125 -22.72 12.20 1.11
C ARG A 125 -21.30 12.35 0.56
N ARG A 126 -20.66 11.26 0.15
CA ARG A 126 -19.35 11.29 -0.51
C ARG A 126 -19.40 12.08 -1.82
N ALA A 127 -20.37 11.83 -2.69
CA ALA A 127 -20.52 12.55 -3.96
C ALA A 127 -20.76 14.05 -3.74
N ALA A 128 -21.43 14.41 -2.64
CA ALA A 128 -21.62 15.78 -2.18
C ALA A 128 -20.40 16.40 -1.47
N ASN A 129 -19.25 15.70 -1.40
CA ASN A 129 -18.05 16.11 -0.65
C ASN A 129 -18.30 16.31 0.87
N GLN A 130 -19.37 15.73 1.43
CA GLN A 130 -19.65 15.65 2.87
C GLN A 130 -18.86 14.47 3.46
N ARG A 131 -17.53 14.60 3.47
CA ARG A 131 -16.60 13.50 3.82
C ARG A 131 -16.79 12.99 5.25
N PRO A 132 -16.87 13.84 6.29
CA PRO A 132 -17.04 13.37 7.66
C PRO A 132 -18.29 12.49 7.84
N GLU A 133 -19.42 12.93 7.28
CA GLU A 133 -20.69 12.20 7.34
C GLU A 133 -20.62 10.89 6.54
N ALA A 134 -20.02 10.93 5.34
CA ALA A 134 -19.83 9.73 4.53
C ALA A 134 -18.97 8.68 5.26
N ILE A 135 -17.91 9.10 5.94
CA ILE A 135 -17.04 8.23 6.73
C ILE A 135 -17.84 7.55 7.85
N THR A 136 -18.56 8.33 8.66
CA THR A 136 -19.37 7.78 9.76
C THR A 136 -20.40 6.77 9.27
N LEU A 137 -21.08 7.04 8.15
CA LEU A 137 -22.08 6.13 7.60
C LEU A 137 -21.45 4.85 7.03
N TYR A 138 -20.29 4.94 6.37
CA TYR A 138 -19.57 3.76 5.89
C TYR A 138 -19.04 2.90 7.05
N GLU A 139 -18.45 3.51 8.08
CA GLU A 139 -18.02 2.81 9.31
C GLU A 139 -19.19 2.06 9.93
N GLN A 140 -20.33 2.75 10.14
CA GLN A 140 -21.54 2.15 10.67
C GLN A 140 -22.05 0.98 9.83
N TRP A 141 -22.04 1.12 8.50
CA TRP A 141 -22.49 0.09 7.58
C TRP A 141 -21.59 -1.14 7.59
N LEU A 142 -20.26 -0.95 7.57
CA LEU A 142 -19.28 -2.04 7.57
C LEU A 142 -19.36 -2.86 8.87
N THR A 143 -19.54 -2.21 10.02
CA THR A 143 -19.73 -2.93 11.29
C THR A 143 -20.95 -3.86 11.27
N GLN A 144 -22.00 -3.51 10.53
CA GLN A 144 -23.26 -4.26 10.51
C GLN A 144 -23.41 -5.23 9.32
N SER A 145 -22.52 -5.14 8.33
CA SER A 145 -22.68 -5.82 7.03
C SER A 145 -21.60 -6.86 6.73
N GLN A 146 -21.06 -7.50 7.78
CA GLN A 146 -20.08 -8.59 7.62
C GLN A 146 -20.64 -9.70 6.72
N GLY A 147 -19.84 -10.16 5.75
CA GLY A 147 -20.26 -11.17 4.77
C GLY A 147 -21.11 -10.65 3.60
N SER A 148 -21.42 -9.35 3.54
CA SER A 148 -22.08 -8.74 2.38
C SER A 148 -21.18 -8.80 1.13
N PRO A 149 -21.72 -9.07 -0.08
CA PRO A 149 -20.94 -9.00 -1.31
C PRO A 149 -20.40 -7.59 -1.61
N HIS A 150 -20.94 -6.56 -0.95
CA HIS A 150 -20.50 -5.18 -1.10
C HIS A 150 -19.52 -4.73 0.00
N TYR A 151 -19.08 -5.63 0.87
CA TYR A 151 -18.22 -5.31 2.00
C TYR A 151 -16.89 -4.73 1.53
N ASP A 152 -16.16 -5.47 0.70
CA ASP A 152 -14.81 -5.11 0.25
C ASP A 152 -14.82 -3.80 -0.55
N GLU A 153 -15.79 -3.64 -1.46
CA GLU A 153 -15.97 -2.41 -2.23
C GLU A 153 -16.20 -1.19 -1.31
N SER A 154 -17.06 -1.33 -0.30
CA SER A 154 -17.37 -0.23 0.63
C SER A 154 -16.20 0.08 1.56
N ALA A 155 -15.45 -0.95 2.00
CA ALA A 155 -14.23 -0.79 2.78
C ALA A 155 -13.18 0.00 1.99
N TRP A 156 -12.95 -0.34 0.72
CA TRP A 156 -12.04 0.43 -0.15
C TRP A 156 -12.48 1.89 -0.35
N ARG A 157 -13.78 2.15 -0.43
CA ARG A 157 -14.31 3.53 -0.51
C ARG A 157 -14.05 4.30 0.79
N LEU A 158 -14.25 3.67 1.94
CA LEU A 158 -13.95 4.25 3.25
C LEU A 158 -12.44 4.54 3.41
N ILE A 159 -11.57 3.59 3.07
CA ILE A 159 -10.11 3.76 3.16
C ILE A 159 -9.66 4.98 2.36
N ARG A 160 -10.17 5.16 1.13
CA ARG A 160 -9.86 6.36 0.32
C ARG A 160 -10.29 7.66 1.00
N LEU A 161 -11.49 7.68 1.61
CA LEU A 161 -11.96 8.85 2.34
C LEU A 161 -11.12 9.15 3.58
N LEU A 162 -10.73 8.12 4.33
CA LEU A 162 -9.86 8.26 5.50
C LEU A 162 -8.48 8.80 5.12
N VAL A 163 -7.91 8.34 3.99
CA VAL A 163 -6.67 8.88 3.41
C VAL A 163 -6.82 10.35 3.04
N GLU A 164 -7.93 10.74 2.40
CA GLU A 164 -8.18 12.15 2.03
C GLU A 164 -8.31 13.11 3.23
N VAL A 165 -8.61 12.58 4.41
CA VAL A 165 -8.67 13.35 5.67
C VAL A 165 -7.51 13.01 6.62
N GLU A 166 -6.47 12.35 6.10
CA GLU A 166 -5.23 12.00 6.82
C GLU A 166 -5.44 11.17 8.10
N ARG A 167 -6.55 10.40 8.17
CA ARG A 167 -6.82 9.44 9.25
C ARG A 167 -6.14 8.10 8.96
N TRP A 168 -4.80 8.10 8.95
CA TRP A 168 -3.97 6.97 8.52
C TRP A 168 -4.18 5.70 9.36
N ASP A 169 -4.23 5.83 10.70
CA ASP A 169 -4.44 4.69 11.60
C ASP A 169 -5.79 4.00 11.36
N ASP A 170 -6.84 4.78 11.13
CA ASP A 170 -8.17 4.23 10.87
C ASP A 170 -8.23 3.59 9.48
N ALA A 171 -7.59 4.20 8.48
CA ALA A 171 -7.46 3.60 7.15
C ALA A 171 -6.75 2.24 7.24
N ALA A 172 -5.68 2.15 8.03
CA ALA A 172 -4.94 0.93 8.25
C ALA A 172 -5.78 -0.17 8.93
N LYS A 173 -6.56 0.18 9.97
CA LYS A 173 -7.48 -0.76 10.64
C LYS A 173 -8.47 -1.41 9.66
N TRP A 174 -9.05 -0.62 8.75
CA TRP A 174 -9.99 -1.13 7.76
C TRP A 174 -9.31 -1.89 6.61
N LEU A 175 -8.02 -1.64 6.38
CA LEU A 175 -7.22 -2.30 5.36
C LEU A 175 -6.78 -3.71 5.77
N THR A 176 -6.50 -3.95 7.06
CA THR A 176 -5.97 -5.25 7.56
C THR A 176 -6.78 -6.47 7.10
N PRO A 177 -8.12 -6.51 7.20
CA PRO A 177 -8.89 -7.68 6.76
C PRO A 177 -8.85 -7.90 5.24
N LEU A 178 -8.63 -6.84 4.46
CA LEU A 178 -8.54 -6.91 3.00
C LEU A 178 -7.19 -7.50 2.56
N LEU A 179 -6.11 -7.17 3.27
CA LEU A 179 -4.77 -7.72 2.99
C LEU A 179 -4.71 -9.23 3.21
N GLN A 180 -5.41 -9.74 4.23
CA GLN A 180 -5.49 -11.17 4.51
C GLN A 180 -6.18 -11.97 3.39
N LYS A 181 -7.08 -11.35 2.64
CA LYS A 181 -7.75 -11.97 1.49
C LYS A 181 -6.85 -12.03 0.24
N GLY A 182 -5.88 -11.13 0.12
CA GLY A 182 -5.03 -11.00 -1.06
C GLY A 182 -5.78 -10.55 -2.32
N GLY A 183 -5.15 -10.72 -3.49
CA GLY A 183 -5.78 -10.45 -4.79
C GLY A 183 -6.01 -8.96 -5.08
N LEU A 184 -5.10 -8.10 -4.61
CA LEU A 184 -5.22 -6.66 -4.81
C LEU A 184 -4.90 -6.24 -6.25
N THR A 185 -5.70 -5.34 -6.80
CA THR A 185 -5.38 -4.60 -8.03
C THR A 185 -4.21 -3.64 -7.82
N ASP A 186 -3.47 -3.27 -8.87
CA ASP A 186 -2.35 -2.31 -8.80
C ASP A 186 -2.72 -1.00 -8.08
N THR A 187 -3.95 -0.51 -8.31
CA THR A 187 -4.45 0.71 -7.64
C THR A 187 -4.66 0.52 -6.14
N GLN A 188 -5.08 -0.68 -5.72
CA GLN A 188 -5.24 -1.04 -4.31
C GLN A 188 -3.90 -1.30 -3.65
N GLN A 189 -2.93 -1.89 -4.35
CA GLN A 189 -1.57 -2.05 -3.86
C GLN A 189 -0.90 -0.69 -3.61
N THR A 190 -1.03 0.25 -4.56
CA THR A 190 -0.49 1.61 -4.41
C THR A 190 -1.09 2.32 -3.19
N LEU A 191 -2.42 2.23 -3.02
CA LEU A 191 -3.11 2.82 -1.87
C LEU A 191 -2.70 2.14 -0.55
N THR A 192 -2.53 0.82 -0.56
CA THR A 192 -2.08 0.03 0.61
C THR A 192 -0.72 0.52 1.08
N THR A 193 0.26 0.60 0.18
CA THR A 193 1.60 1.09 0.50
C THR A 193 1.56 2.51 1.06
N LEU A 194 0.73 3.39 0.50
CA LEU A 194 0.54 4.74 1.02
C LEU A 194 -0.01 4.73 2.45
N VAL A 195 -1.08 3.97 2.71
CA VAL A 195 -1.72 3.89 4.03
C VAL A 195 -0.74 3.38 5.07
N LEU A 196 -0.10 2.24 4.82
CA LEU A 196 0.73 1.59 5.83
C LEU A 196 1.98 2.42 6.17
N ARG A 197 2.55 3.11 5.17
CA ARG A 197 3.71 3.99 5.38
C ARG A 197 3.39 5.18 6.27
N ASN A 198 2.22 5.81 6.07
CA ASN A 198 1.83 7.00 6.84
C ASN A 198 1.19 6.65 8.19
N ALA A 199 0.74 5.40 8.37
CA ALA A 199 0.26 4.90 9.66
C ALA A 199 1.40 4.34 10.55
N ASP A 200 2.67 4.57 10.19
CA ASP A 200 3.85 3.98 10.85
C ASP A 200 3.80 2.44 10.97
N GLN A 201 3.03 1.76 10.10
CA GLN A 201 2.89 0.31 10.06
C GLN A 201 3.87 -0.34 9.09
N ASN A 202 5.10 0.16 9.03
CA ASN A 202 6.12 -0.25 8.06
C ASN A 202 6.46 -1.75 8.15
N GLU A 203 6.46 -2.33 9.34
CA GLU A 203 6.72 -3.78 9.51
C GLU A 203 5.59 -4.64 8.93
N GLN A 204 4.33 -4.24 9.11
CA GLN A 204 3.18 -4.93 8.52
C GLN A 204 3.16 -4.78 7.00
N ALA A 205 3.50 -3.58 6.50
CA ALA A 205 3.67 -3.34 5.07
C ALA A 205 4.73 -4.24 4.45
N LEU A 206 5.88 -4.34 5.13
CA LEU A 206 6.98 -5.17 4.69
C LEU A 206 6.60 -6.65 4.68
N GLY A 207 6.00 -7.15 5.76
CA GLY A 207 5.58 -8.56 5.85
C GLY A 207 4.59 -8.93 4.75
N TRP A 208 3.62 -8.05 4.46
CA TRP A 208 2.65 -8.27 3.39
C TRP A 208 3.31 -8.23 2.01
N LEU A 209 4.11 -7.21 1.69
CA LEU A 209 4.77 -7.09 0.39
C LEU A 209 5.71 -8.28 0.14
N VAL A 210 6.54 -8.63 1.12
CA VAL A 210 7.48 -9.76 1.00
C VAL A 210 6.73 -11.09 0.83
N GLY A 211 5.58 -11.27 1.49
CA GLY A 211 4.76 -12.46 1.35
C GLY A 211 4.10 -12.63 -0.03
N ASP A 212 3.80 -11.53 -0.72
CA ASP A 212 3.16 -11.55 -2.05
C ASP A 212 4.19 -11.64 -3.19
N LEU A 213 5.46 -11.34 -2.91
CA LEU A 213 6.55 -11.43 -3.88
C LEU A 213 6.77 -12.88 -4.33
N ASN A 214 6.83 -13.07 -5.65
CA ASN A 214 7.07 -14.35 -6.28
C ASN A 214 7.85 -14.16 -7.60
N ALA A 215 8.18 -15.25 -8.28
CA ALA A 215 8.98 -15.22 -9.51
C ALA A 215 8.34 -14.38 -10.64
N GLN A 216 7.02 -14.21 -10.65
CA GLN A 216 6.31 -13.40 -11.64
C GLN A 216 6.25 -11.91 -11.28
N SER A 217 6.53 -11.53 -10.03
CA SER A 217 6.52 -10.14 -9.61
C SER A 217 7.51 -9.29 -10.43
N ASP A 218 7.08 -8.07 -10.77
CA ASP A 218 7.89 -7.13 -11.54
C ASP A 218 9.06 -6.56 -10.72
N PRO A 219 10.17 -6.14 -11.35
CA PRO A 219 11.33 -5.58 -10.66
C PRO A 219 11.00 -4.43 -9.70
N ASP A 220 10.01 -3.60 -10.01
CA ASP A 220 9.62 -2.47 -9.16
C ASP A 220 8.99 -2.92 -7.83
N ALA A 221 8.28 -4.04 -7.80
CA ALA A 221 7.75 -4.60 -6.56
C ALA A 221 8.89 -5.03 -5.61
N TRP A 222 9.94 -5.65 -6.16
CA TRP A 222 11.14 -6.02 -5.40
C TRP A 222 11.87 -4.80 -4.85
N ARG A 223 12.03 -3.73 -5.66
CA ARG A 223 12.63 -2.47 -5.20
C ARG A 223 11.83 -1.82 -4.07
N GLN A 224 10.50 -1.80 -4.19
CA GLN A 224 9.62 -1.23 -3.17
C GLN A 224 9.74 -2.00 -1.84
N ALA A 225 9.73 -3.33 -1.88
CA ALA A 225 9.88 -4.15 -0.69
C ALA A 225 11.25 -3.96 -0.02
N ALA A 226 12.34 -3.95 -0.78
CA ALA A 226 13.67 -3.69 -0.24
C ALA A 226 13.80 -2.27 0.36
N GLY A 227 13.24 -1.25 -0.30
CA GLY A 227 13.24 0.12 0.19
C GLY A 227 12.42 0.30 1.48
N LEU A 228 11.30 -0.41 1.62
CA LEU A 228 10.52 -0.43 2.86
C LEU A 228 11.25 -1.17 3.98
N ALA A 229 11.93 -2.27 3.68
CA ALA A 229 12.78 -2.96 4.64
C ALA A 229 13.88 -2.04 5.19
N GLN A 230 14.53 -1.25 4.32
CA GLN A 230 15.50 -0.24 4.76
C GLN A 230 14.89 0.82 5.67
N GLN A 231 13.72 1.36 5.32
CA GLN A 231 13.01 2.37 6.14
C GLN A 231 12.59 1.81 7.51
N ALA A 232 12.24 0.53 7.57
CA ALA A 232 11.95 -0.18 8.81
C ALA A 232 13.21 -0.55 9.63
N GLY A 233 14.41 -0.17 9.18
CA GLY A 233 15.67 -0.54 9.84
C GLY A 233 16.06 -2.02 9.68
N GLN A 234 15.36 -2.77 8.82
CA GLN A 234 15.56 -4.21 8.59
C GLN A 234 16.54 -4.44 7.42
N ALA A 235 17.77 -3.95 7.55
CA ALA A 235 18.78 -4.01 6.49
C ALA A 235 19.07 -5.44 5.98
N GLY A 236 19.02 -6.45 6.87
CA GLY A 236 19.17 -7.85 6.47
C GLY A 236 18.03 -8.36 5.58
N VAL A 237 16.79 -7.95 5.86
CA VAL A 237 15.62 -8.28 5.01
C VAL A 237 15.75 -7.58 3.65
N ALA A 238 16.17 -6.31 3.63
CA ALA A 238 16.41 -5.58 2.39
C ALA A 238 17.44 -6.30 1.49
N ALA A 239 18.54 -6.79 2.08
CA ALA A 239 19.52 -7.58 1.36
C ALA A 239 18.94 -8.90 0.82
N GLY A 240 18.18 -9.64 1.63
CA GLY A 240 17.54 -10.89 1.19
C GLY A 240 16.54 -10.72 0.06
N VAL A 241 15.71 -9.67 0.10
CA VAL A 241 14.75 -9.32 -0.96
C VAL A 241 15.49 -9.00 -2.26
N TRP A 242 16.54 -8.17 -2.19
CA TRP A 242 17.32 -7.80 -3.37
C TRP A 242 18.10 -8.99 -3.96
N GLU A 243 18.65 -9.85 -3.11
CA GLU A 243 19.36 -11.06 -3.51
C GLU A 243 18.45 -12.02 -4.28
N MET A 244 17.23 -12.25 -3.77
CA MET A 244 16.26 -13.09 -4.47
C MET A 244 15.88 -12.51 -5.83
N ALA A 245 15.64 -11.20 -5.91
CA ALA A 245 15.35 -10.53 -7.18
C ALA A 245 16.51 -10.64 -8.19
N TRP A 246 17.75 -10.54 -7.72
CA TRP A 246 18.95 -10.77 -8.53
C TRP A 246 19.02 -12.21 -9.05
N GLN A 247 18.85 -13.21 -8.18
CA GLN A 247 18.87 -14.62 -8.55
C GLN A 247 17.77 -15.00 -9.55
N LEU A 248 16.61 -14.33 -9.48
CA LEU A 248 15.51 -14.47 -10.43
C LEU A 248 15.73 -13.70 -11.75
N GLY A 249 16.85 -12.99 -11.90
CA GLY A 249 17.17 -12.20 -13.09
C GLY A 249 16.31 -10.95 -13.26
N LYS A 250 15.64 -10.48 -12.19
CA LYS A 250 14.86 -9.22 -12.20
C LYS A 250 15.78 -8.00 -12.19
N PHE A 251 16.96 -8.17 -11.61
CA PHE A 251 18.03 -7.19 -11.54
C PHE A 251 19.28 -7.75 -12.22
N THR A 252 19.84 -6.99 -13.16
CA THR A 252 20.92 -7.47 -14.04
C THR A 252 21.97 -6.42 -14.35
N THR A 253 21.75 -5.18 -13.93
CA THR A 253 22.67 -4.08 -14.22
C THR A 253 23.81 -4.01 -13.21
N LEU A 254 24.89 -3.34 -13.58
CA LEU A 254 25.99 -3.04 -12.66
C LEU A 254 25.52 -2.26 -11.42
N GLU A 255 24.60 -1.30 -11.61
CA GLU A 255 24.05 -0.51 -10.51
C GLU A 255 23.24 -1.38 -9.54
N ASP A 256 22.45 -2.33 -10.06
CA ASP A 256 21.73 -3.27 -9.21
C ASP A 256 22.71 -4.16 -8.42
N ARG A 257 23.81 -4.59 -9.03
CA ARG A 257 24.86 -5.38 -8.38
C ARG A 257 25.55 -4.62 -7.27
N LEU A 258 25.92 -3.37 -7.51
CA LEU A 258 26.50 -2.49 -6.50
C LEU A 258 25.52 -2.22 -5.35
N THR A 259 24.25 -2.08 -5.65
CA THR A 259 23.19 -1.92 -4.63
C THR A 259 23.09 -3.17 -3.75
N LEU A 260 23.08 -4.36 -4.35
CA LEU A 260 23.10 -5.64 -3.63
C LEU A 260 24.30 -5.76 -2.69
N ILE A 261 25.50 -5.41 -3.17
CA ILE A 261 26.74 -5.41 -2.37
C ILE A 261 26.60 -4.50 -1.15
N ARG A 262 26.15 -3.24 -1.35
CA ARG A 262 25.94 -2.27 -0.26
C ARG A 262 24.89 -2.76 0.74
N LEU A 263 23.82 -3.37 0.24
CA LEU A 263 22.78 -3.96 1.08
C LEU A 263 23.31 -5.09 1.95
N HIS A 264 24.12 -6.00 1.41
CA HIS A 264 24.73 -7.08 2.19
C HIS A 264 25.71 -6.56 3.25
N LEU A 265 26.48 -5.50 2.96
CA LEU A 265 27.35 -4.86 3.96
C LEU A 265 26.53 -4.24 5.09
N ALA A 266 25.48 -3.48 4.75
CA ALA A 266 24.59 -2.86 5.74
C ALA A 266 23.78 -3.89 6.53
N GLY A 267 23.39 -4.99 5.88
CA GLY A 267 22.60 -6.08 6.46
C GLY A 267 23.41 -7.07 7.32
N GLY A 268 24.71 -6.85 7.49
CA GLY A 268 25.55 -7.70 8.34
C GLY A 268 25.93 -9.04 7.69
N THR A 269 25.84 -9.16 6.37
CA THR A 269 26.28 -10.34 5.60
C THR A 269 27.45 -9.98 4.66
N PRO A 270 28.57 -9.45 5.18
CA PRO A 270 29.67 -8.95 4.36
C PRO A 270 30.37 -10.03 3.52
N ALA A 271 30.29 -11.31 3.91
CA ALA A 271 30.82 -12.41 3.10
C ALA A 271 30.09 -12.51 1.75
N ARG A 272 28.76 -12.35 1.74
CA ARG A 272 27.96 -12.30 0.50
C ARG A 272 28.36 -11.10 -0.36
N ALA A 273 28.56 -9.93 0.26
CA ALA A 273 29.05 -8.75 -0.45
C ALA A 273 30.40 -9.03 -1.14
N GLY A 274 31.33 -9.70 -0.46
CA GLY A 274 32.60 -10.16 -1.01
C GLY A 274 32.43 -11.13 -2.20
N GLU A 275 31.56 -12.14 -2.08
CA GLU A 275 31.24 -13.07 -3.18
C GLU A 275 30.71 -12.32 -4.41
N HIS A 276 29.80 -11.37 -4.21
CA HIS A 276 29.22 -10.59 -5.30
C HIS A 276 30.25 -9.69 -6.00
N LEU A 277 31.18 -9.10 -5.24
CA LEU A 277 32.31 -8.32 -5.75
C LEU A 277 33.27 -9.20 -6.56
N GLU A 278 33.69 -10.36 -6.02
CA GLU A 278 34.58 -11.29 -6.74
C GLU A 278 33.98 -11.72 -8.07
N ALA A 279 32.72 -12.13 -8.07
CA ALA A 279 32.03 -12.53 -9.29
C ALA A 279 31.89 -11.36 -10.28
N ALA A 280 31.55 -10.15 -9.83
CA ALA A 280 31.43 -8.99 -10.71
C ALA A 280 32.79 -8.60 -11.36
N ILE A 281 33.90 -8.77 -10.64
CA ILE A 281 35.25 -8.58 -11.20
C ILE A 281 35.57 -9.68 -12.22
N GLN A 282 35.26 -10.94 -11.91
CA GLN A 282 35.52 -12.09 -12.80
C GLN A 282 34.70 -12.00 -14.09
N GLU A 283 33.46 -11.52 -14.00
CA GLU A 283 32.57 -11.28 -15.14
C GLU A 283 32.96 -10.03 -15.96
N GLY A 284 33.90 -9.21 -15.46
CA GLY A 284 34.32 -7.96 -16.09
C GLY A 284 33.29 -6.82 -15.97
N LEU A 285 32.28 -6.98 -15.11
CA LEU A 285 31.30 -5.93 -14.80
C LEU A 285 31.90 -4.81 -13.94
N LEU A 286 32.83 -5.17 -13.05
CA LEU A 286 33.62 -4.23 -12.27
C LEU A 286 35.08 -4.28 -12.69
N ALA A 287 35.67 -3.10 -12.88
CA ALA A 287 37.10 -2.98 -13.08
C ALA A 287 37.84 -3.38 -11.80
N ARG A 288 39.01 -3.99 -11.96
CA ARG A 288 39.89 -4.31 -10.83
C ARG A 288 40.74 -3.07 -10.48
N ASP A 289 40.06 -1.99 -10.11
CA ASP A 289 40.66 -0.72 -9.72
C ASP A 289 40.76 -0.58 -8.19
N GLU A 290 41.37 0.53 -7.76
CA GLU A 290 41.59 0.83 -6.34
C GLU A 290 40.30 0.80 -5.51
N GLU A 291 39.22 1.44 -6.01
CA GLU A 291 37.95 1.51 -5.29
C GLU A 291 37.34 0.11 -5.10
N THR A 292 37.32 -0.69 -6.17
CA THR A 292 36.76 -2.03 -6.15
C THR A 292 37.57 -2.97 -5.26
N LEU A 293 38.90 -2.92 -5.35
CA LEU A 293 39.79 -3.73 -4.51
C LEU A 293 39.68 -3.35 -3.04
N ARG A 294 39.59 -2.06 -2.72
CA ARG A 294 39.41 -1.58 -1.35
C ARG A 294 38.07 -2.00 -0.77
N LEU A 295 37.00 -1.92 -1.56
CA LEU A 295 35.68 -2.41 -1.15
C LEU A 295 35.68 -3.92 -0.90
N LEU A 296 36.32 -4.71 -1.78
CA LEU A 296 36.46 -6.15 -1.63
C LEU A 296 37.25 -6.53 -0.37
N ALA A 297 38.38 -5.86 -0.14
CA ALA A 297 39.22 -6.06 1.03
C ALA A 297 38.47 -5.73 2.33
N GLY A 298 37.74 -4.60 2.34
CA GLY A 298 36.88 -4.21 3.46
C GLY A 298 35.75 -5.22 3.73
N ALA A 299 35.08 -5.72 2.68
CA ALA A 299 34.03 -6.73 2.81
C ALA A 299 34.56 -8.02 3.47
N TRP A 300 35.67 -8.57 2.96
CA TRP A 300 36.24 -9.79 3.53
C TRP A 300 36.80 -9.60 4.94
N GLN A 301 37.37 -8.41 5.23
CA GLN A 301 37.79 -8.06 6.58
C GLN A 301 36.62 -7.99 7.55
N GLN A 302 35.51 -7.36 7.17
CA GLN A 302 34.30 -7.29 8.00
C GLN A 302 33.68 -8.68 8.22
N ALA A 303 33.76 -9.55 7.20
CA ALA A 303 33.39 -10.96 7.29
C ALA A 303 34.33 -11.81 8.16
N ARG A 304 35.50 -11.27 8.56
CA ARG A 304 36.55 -12.00 9.27
C ARG A 304 37.04 -13.24 8.52
N HIS A 305 36.99 -13.21 7.19
CA HIS A 305 37.51 -14.29 6.34
C HIS A 305 38.99 -14.03 6.07
N VAL A 306 39.86 -14.51 6.96
CA VAL A 306 41.31 -14.19 7.02
C VAL A 306 41.98 -14.26 5.65
N ASP A 307 41.96 -15.42 4.99
CA ASP A 307 42.69 -15.62 3.73
C ASP A 307 42.24 -14.67 2.62
N LYS A 308 40.92 -14.54 2.42
CA LYS A 308 40.35 -13.68 1.38
C LYS A 308 40.62 -12.21 1.66
N ALA A 309 40.53 -11.79 2.92
CA ALA A 309 40.80 -10.41 3.31
C ALA A 309 42.28 -10.05 3.08
N LEU A 310 43.22 -10.89 3.53
CA LEU A 310 44.65 -10.66 3.32
C LEU A 310 45.02 -10.65 1.84
N ASN A 311 44.49 -11.59 1.06
CA ASN A 311 44.70 -11.62 -0.38
C ASN A 311 44.17 -10.36 -1.09
N ALA A 312 42.99 -9.87 -0.70
CA ALA A 312 42.41 -8.66 -1.26
C ALA A 312 43.19 -7.39 -0.86
N TRP A 313 43.62 -7.28 0.40
CA TRP A 313 44.45 -6.17 0.88
C TRP A 313 45.84 -6.16 0.24
N ARG A 314 46.47 -7.33 0.08
CA ARG A 314 47.73 -7.45 -0.67
C ARG A 314 47.54 -6.98 -2.12
N ALA A 315 46.50 -7.48 -2.80
CA ALA A 315 46.23 -7.09 -4.19
C ALA A 315 45.97 -5.58 -4.34
N LEU A 316 45.29 -4.95 -3.36
CA LEU A 316 45.11 -3.51 -3.31
C LEU A 316 46.47 -2.80 -3.19
N ALA A 317 47.28 -3.15 -2.19
CA ALA A 317 48.56 -2.52 -1.94
C ALA A 317 49.56 -2.70 -3.12
N GLU A 318 49.54 -3.86 -3.78
CA GLU A 318 50.31 -4.11 -4.99
C GLU A 318 49.81 -3.27 -6.19
N SER A 319 48.50 -3.04 -6.29
CA SER A 319 47.93 -2.22 -7.37
C SER A 319 48.17 -0.73 -7.17
N THR A 320 48.07 -0.23 -5.94
CA THR A 320 48.16 1.20 -5.65
C THR A 320 49.60 1.66 -5.40
N GLN A 321 50.47 0.76 -4.91
CA GLN A 321 51.83 1.07 -4.46
C GLN A 321 51.85 2.20 -3.41
N GLN A 322 50.76 2.38 -2.67
CA GLN A 322 50.65 3.39 -1.62
C GLN A 322 51.16 2.83 -0.28
N ALA A 323 51.94 3.63 0.44
CA ALA A 323 52.51 3.23 1.73
C ALA A 323 51.43 2.88 2.76
N GLU A 324 50.32 3.62 2.75
CA GLU A 324 49.18 3.39 3.65
C GLU A 324 48.49 2.03 3.39
N ASP A 325 48.25 1.65 2.13
CA ASP A 325 47.62 0.36 1.82
C ASP A 325 48.53 -0.81 2.22
N TRP A 326 49.86 -0.69 2.03
CA TRP A 326 50.84 -1.66 2.53
C TRP A 326 50.84 -1.75 4.06
N ARG A 327 50.75 -0.61 4.76
CA ARG A 327 50.66 -0.58 6.22
C ARG A 327 49.36 -1.22 6.71
N GLN A 328 48.21 -0.94 6.09
CA GLN A 328 46.93 -1.57 6.45
C GLN A 328 46.98 -3.08 6.28
N TYR A 329 47.52 -3.56 5.15
CA TYR A 329 47.74 -4.98 4.91
C TYR A 329 48.62 -5.61 6.00
N GLY A 330 49.78 -5.01 6.30
CA GLY A 330 50.70 -5.52 7.32
C GLY A 330 50.12 -5.55 8.73
N GLN A 331 49.45 -4.47 9.15
CA GLN A 331 48.77 -4.41 10.45
C GLN A 331 47.62 -5.42 10.56
N LEU A 332 46.94 -5.72 9.45
CA LEU A 332 45.88 -6.73 9.44
C LEU A 332 46.46 -8.16 9.50
N ALA A 333 47.53 -8.42 8.75
CA ALA A 333 48.26 -9.70 8.78
C ALA A 333 48.78 -10.01 10.19
N TYR A 334 49.41 -9.05 10.85
CA TYR A 334 49.89 -9.21 12.23
C TYR A 334 48.75 -9.53 13.20
N ARG A 335 47.63 -8.79 13.12
CA ARG A 335 46.44 -9.03 13.97
C ARG A 335 45.84 -10.44 13.80
N TRP A 336 46.10 -11.09 12.67
CA TRP A 336 45.65 -12.46 12.40
C TRP A 336 46.77 -13.50 12.47
N GLY A 337 47.94 -13.15 13.04
CA GLY A 337 49.05 -14.05 13.29
C GLY A 337 49.79 -14.50 12.02
N GLN A 338 49.77 -13.69 10.97
CA GLN A 338 50.52 -13.91 9.74
C GLN A 338 51.79 -13.06 9.74
N ASP A 339 52.71 -13.36 10.67
CA ASP A 339 53.85 -12.51 10.99
C ASP A 339 54.79 -12.30 9.79
N ASP A 340 55.12 -13.36 9.06
CA ASP A 340 55.95 -13.27 7.84
C ASP A 340 55.34 -12.30 6.81
N GLN A 341 54.02 -12.37 6.63
CA GLN A 341 53.30 -11.50 5.69
C GLN A 341 53.22 -10.06 6.20
N ALA A 342 53.13 -9.88 7.52
CA ALA A 342 53.06 -8.59 8.17
C ALA A 342 54.39 -7.84 8.08
N GLU A 343 55.49 -8.52 8.41
CA GLU A 343 56.84 -7.96 8.34
C GLU A 343 57.17 -7.53 6.91
N GLU A 344 56.93 -8.41 5.92
CA GLU A 344 57.16 -8.07 4.51
C GLU A 344 56.38 -6.82 4.07
N ALA A 345 55.10 -6.74 4.44
CA ALA A 345 54.23 -5.61 4.10
C ALA A 345 54.67 -4.30 4.76
N LEU A 346 55.05 -4.36 6.03
CA LEU A 346 55.48 -3.20 6.80
C LEU A 346 56.86 -2.69 6.32
N ILE A 347 57.78 -3.58 5.92
CA ILE A 347 59.03 -3.19 5.26
C ILE A 347 58.74 -2.42 3.97
N ARG A 348 57.80 -2.90 3.15
CA ARG A 348 57.39 -2.19 1.92
C ARG A 348 56.81 -0.82 2.23
N ALA A 349 55.93 -0.71 3.23
CA ALA A 349 55.38 0.57 3.66
C ALA A 349 56.47 1.54 4.16
N ALA A 350 57.40 1.08 4.98
CA ALA A 350 58.52 1.89 5.49
C ALA A 350 59.44 2.38 4.35
N ASN A 351 59.74 1.51 3.38
CA ASN A 351 60.52 1.88 2.20
C ASN A 351 59.82 2.92 1.31
N LEU A 352 58.48 2.97 1.36
CA LEU A 352 57.66 4.00 0.71
C LEU A 352 57.49 5.27 1.57
N GLY A 353 58.16 5.34 2.74
CA GLY A 353 58.20 6.52 3.61
C GLY A 353 57.14 6.56 4.72
N ASP A 354 56.51 5.43 5.06
CA ASP A 354 55.58 5.37 6.20
C ASP A 354 56.33 5.13 7.53
N ASP A 355 56.53 6.21 8.29
CA ASP A 355 57.20 6.17 9.60
C ASP A 355 56.48 5.29 10.62
N GLN A 356 55.15 5.15 10.53
CA GLN A 356 54.40 4.29 11.44
C GLN A 356 54.71 2.82 11.18
N ALA A 357 54.95 2.44 9.93
CA ALA A 357 55.35 1.08 9.60
C ALA A 357 56.71 0.72 10.23
N GLY A 358 57.66 1.67 10.28
CA GLY A 358 58.93 1.48 10.98
C GLY A 358 58.78 1.22 12.48
N GLN A 359 57.83 1.91 13.14
CA GLN A 359 57.51 1.67 14.55
C GLN A 359 56.90 0.28 14.79
N TRP A 360 56.08 -0.18 13.85
CA TRP A 360 55.50 -1.53 13.91
C TRP A 360 56.56 -2.62 13.76
N LEU A 361 57.55 -2.44 12.88
CA LEU A 361 58.64 -3.40 12.67
C LEU A 361 59.50 -3.61 13.91
N ALA A 362 59.67 -2.59 14.75
CA ALA A 362 60.40 -2.73 16.01
C ALA A 362 59.79 -3.79 16.96
N ASN A 363 58.48 -4.09 16.82
CA ASN A 363 57.81 -5.12 17.63
C ASN A 363 58.09 -6.56 17.16
N PHE A 364 58.78 -6.75 16.02
CA PHE A 364 59.17 -8.08 15.51
C PHE A 364 60.62 -8.45 15.87
N GLU A 365 61.42 -7.48 16.33
CA GLU A 365 62.84 -7.68 16.69
C GLU A 365 63.04 -8.03 18.19
N GLU A 366 61.97 -8.03 18.99
CA GLU A 366 61.91 -8.50 20.39
C GLU A 366 61.44 -9.96 20.48
#